data_AF-A0A2V6HSE3-F1
#
_entry.id   AF-A0A2V6HSE3-F1
#
_cell.length_a   1.000
_cell.length_b   1.000
_cell.length_c   1.000
_cell.angle_alpha   90.00
_cell.angle_beta   90.00
_cell.angle_gamma   90.00
#
_symmetry.space_group_name_H-M   'P 1'
#
loop_
_entity.id
_entity.type
_entity.pdbx_description
1 polymer ?
#
loop_
_entity_poly.entity_id
_entity_poly.type
_entity_poly.pdbx_seq_one_letter_code
_entity_poly.pdbx_strand_id
1 'polypeptide(L)'
;IALFVTGVALISASAETQDQKTPTLEELVTKNTEAKGGADALRALQSLKLTGKLIVDEGQLQLAYLQTKKRPGEIRSEFTLQGMTAVQAYDGKEGWKISPFQGRKDPEKMSADDVKPLMEDAEIDGPLVDWKTKESKLEYLGREDVDGTSAYKIKVVRKNGDVSFVYLDPDHFLEIRILTQRIKHGAQEEVETDVGDYEKIGGVFVPFSIEAGRKGDPDKQKIVIEKAEANVPIEDAIFHFPTTATK
;
A
#
# COMPACT_ATOMS: atom_id res chain seq x y z
N ILE A 1 1.94 33.32 75.88
CA ILE A 1 1.36 33.47 74.52
C ILE A 1 2.31 32.72 73.59
N ALA A 2 1.90 31.56 73.08
CA ALA A 2 2.77 30.57 72.46
C ALA A 2 3.02 30.88 70.97
N LEU A 3 4.28 30.79 70.55
CA LEU A 3 4.72 30.80 69.15
C LEU A 3 4.41 29.44 68.51
N PHE A 4 3.73 29.42 67.37
CA PHE A 4 3.64 28.26 66.50
C PHE A 4 4.41 28.54 65.20
N VAL A 5 5.41 27.71 64.92
CA VAL A 5 6.17 27.67 63.67
C VAL A 5 5.58 26.53 62.83
N THR A 6 4.91 26.87 61.73
CA THR A 6 4.46 25.89 60.72
C THR A 6 5.49 25.79 59.61
N GLY A 7 6.18 24.64 59.54
CA GLY A 7 7.06 24.28 58.44
C GLY A 7 6.27 23.77 57.23
N VAL A 8 6.62 24.25 56.04
CA VAL A 8 6.09 23.78 54.76
C VAL A 8 7.01 22.66 54.25
N ALA A 9 6.45 21.46 54.05
CA ALA A 9 7.15 20.36 53.39
C ALA A 9 6.94 20.45 51.88
N LEU A 10 8.03 20.65 51.13
CA LEU A 10 8.05 20.55 49.67
C LEU A 10 8.10 19.06 49.29
N ILE A 11 7.08 18.58 48.59
CA ILE A 11 7.09 17.25 47.96
C ILE A 11 7.72 17.43 46.58
N SER A 12 8.96 16.98 46.42
CA SER A 12 9.60 16.88 45.11
C SER A 12 9.03 15.67 44.37
N ALA A 13 8.21 15.91 43.35
CA ALA A 13 7.82 14.87 42.41
C ALA A 13 8.98 14.61 41.44
N SER A 14 9.65 13.48 41.60
CA SER A 14 10.60 12.97 40.61
C SER A 14 9.81 12.51 39.39
N ALA A 15 9.93 13.22 38.27
CA ALA A 15 9.46 12.74 36.99
C ALA A 15 10.36 11.59 36.55
N GLU A 16 9.89 10.35 36.64
CA GLU A 16 10.51 9.23 35.95
C GLU A 16 10.29 9.43 34.46
N THR A 17 11.32 9.91 33.76
CA THR A 17 11.43 9.78 32.31
C THR A 17 11.45 8.30 31.99
N GLN A 18 10.31 7.76 31.53
CA GLN A 18 10.29 6.47 30.85
C GLN A 18 11.19 6.61 29.61
N ASP A 19 12.37 6.00 29.64
CA ASP A 19 13.19 5.77 28.46
C ASP A 19 12.36 4.94 27.47
N GLN A 20 11.67 5.61 26.55
CA GLN A 20 11.05 4.93 25.42
C GLN A 20 12.18 4.39 24.54
N LYS A 21 12.48 3.10 24.72
CA LYS A 21 13.43 2.39 23.88
C LYS A 21 12.97 2.49 22.42
N THR A 22 13.80 3.10 21.58
CA THR A 22 13.59 3.14 20.13
C THR A 22 13.44 1.70 19.61
N PRO A 23 12.34 1.37 18.89
CA PRO A 23 12.14 0.02 18.41
C PRO A 23 13.18 -0.37 17.35
N THR A 24 13.50 -1.65 17.28
CA THR A 24 14.33 -2.18 16.20
C THR A 24 13.54 -2.33 14.90
N LEU A 25 14.24 -2.46 13.78
CA LEU A 25 13.62 -2.76 12.49
C LEU A 25 12.81 -4.07 12.54
N GLU A 26 13.38 -5.11 13.14
CA GLU A 26 12.75 -6.42 13.26
C GLU A 26 11.47 -6.36 14.12
N GLU A 27 11.48 -5.56 15.20
CA GLU A 27 10.30 -5.31 16.02
C GLU A 27 9.20 -4.61 15.20
N LEU A 28 9.55 -3.60 14.41
CA LEU A 28 8.58 -2.88 13.55
C LEU A 28 7.96 -3.80 12.49
N VAL A 29 8.78 -4.60 11.80
CA VAL A 29 8.28 -5.55 10.78
C VAL A 29 7.40 -6.62 11.41
N THR A 30 7.76 -7.12 12.60
CA THR A 30 6.96 -8.11 13.33
C THR A 30 5.60 -7.51 13.70
N LYS A 31 5.59 -6.31 14.29
CA LYS A 31 4.35 -5.62 14.67
C LYS A 31 3.47 -5.29 13.47
N ASN A 32 4.05 -4.86 12.35
CA ASN A 32 3.29 -4.64 11.11
C ASN A 32 2.66 -5.94 10.59
N THR A 33 3.41 -7.05 10.61
CA THR A 33 2.91 -8.37 10.20
C THR A 33 1.74 -8.83 11.08
N GLU A 34 1.85 -8.64 12.40
CA GLU A 34 0.79 -8.93 13.36
C GLU A 34 -0.42 -8.02 13.16
N ALA A 35 -0.21 -6.71 13.00
CA ALA A 35 -1.26 -5.71 12.77
C ALA A 35 -2.05 -5.99 11.50
N LYS A 36 -1.40 -6.49 10.45
CA LYS A 36 -2.06 -6.93 9.21
C LYS A 36 -2.97 -8.14 9.38
N GLY A 37 -2.91 -8.86 10.51
CA GLY A 37 -3.68 -10.08 10.75
C GLY A 37 -2.82 -11.31 11.07
N GLY A 38 -1.50 -11.17 11.08
CA GLY A 38 -0.55 -12.23 11.38
C GLY A 38 -0.17 -13.07 10.16
N ALA A 39 0.99 -13.72 10.26
CA ALA A 39 1.60 -14.45 9.15
C ALA A 39 0.73 -15.58 8.60
N ASP A 40 -0.03 -16.28 9.45
CA ASP A 40 -0.88 -17.39 9.01
C ASP A 40 -2.10 -16.90 8.22
N ALA A 41 -2.75 -15.80 8.64
CA ALA A 41 -3.86 -15.22 7.90
C ALA A 41 -3.40 -14.66 6.55
N LEU A 42 -2.25 -13.97 6.54
CA LEU A 42 -1.62 -13.47 5.31
C LEU A 42 -1.33 -14.60 4.31
N ARG A 43 -0.73 -15.71 4.77
CA ARG A 43 -0.49 -16.88 3.92
C ARG A 43 -1.79 -17.58 3.49
N ALA A 44 -2.83 -17.59 4.32
CA ALA A 44 -4.12 -18.19 3.97
C ALA A 44 -4.91 -17.36 2.95
N LEU A 45 -4.60 -16.07 2.80
CA LEU A 45 -5.21 -15.20 1.80
C LEU A 45 -4.54 -15.42 0.43
N GLN A 46 -5.20 -16.22 -0.40
CA GLN A 46 -4.74 -16.61 -1.73
C GLN A 46 -5.28 -15.72 -2.85
N SER A 47 -6.42 -15.08 -2.61
CA SER A 47 -6.99 -14.11 -3.55
C SER A 47 -7.81 -13.02 -2.87
N LEU A 48 -7.92 -11.89 -3.57
CA LEU A 48 -8.76 -10.76 -3.20
C LEU A 48 -9.50 -10.25 -4.42
N LYS A 49 -10.79 -9.96 -4.26
CA LYS A 49 -11.59 -9.19 -5.22
C LYS A 49 -12.08 -7.93 -4.53
N LEU A 50 -11.69 -6.78 -5.04
CA LEU A 50 -12.01 -5.45 -4.52
C LEU A 50 -12.89 -4.73 -5.53
N THR A 51 -14.03 -4.21 -5.09
CA THR A 51 -14.94 -3.41 -5.92
C THR A 51 -15.18 -2.07 -5.28
N GLY A 52 -15.22 -1.02 -6.09
CA GLY A 52 -15.48 0.32 -5.59
C GLY A 52 -15.38 1.36 -6.70
N LYS A 53 -14.74 2.50 -6.40
CA LYS A 53 -14.66 3.65 -7.29
C LYS A 53 -13.23 4.18 -7.39
N LEU A 54 -12.84 4.55 -8.60
CA LEU A 54 -11.68 5.39 -8.85
C LEU A 54 -12.18 6.83 -9.06
N ILE A 55 -11.56 7.78 -8.38
CA ILE A 55 -11.86 9.21 -8.40
C ILE A 55 -10.61 9.91 -8.94
N VAL A 56 -10.76 10.71 -10.00
CA VAL A 56 -9.66 11.42 -10.69
C VAL A 56 -10.11 12.82 -11.09
N ASP A 57 -9.21 13.60 -11.69
CA ASP A 57 -9.47 14.95 -12.22
C ASP A 57 -9.99 15.88 -11.12
N GLU A 58 -9.22 15.99 -10.04
CA GLU A 58 -9.57 16.77 -8.84
C GLU A 58 -10.94 16.39 -8.24
N GLY A 59 -11.35 15.13 -8.39
CA GLY A 59 -12.62 14.62 -7.89
C GLY A 59 -13.81 14.79 -8.84
N GLN A 60 -13.60 15.35 -10.03
CA GLN A 60 -14.67 15.62 -10.99
C GLN A 60 -15.13 14.36 -11.73
N LEU A 61 -14.28 13.34 -11.83
CA LEU A 61 -14.57 12.13 -12.58
C LEU A 61 -14.51 10.89 -11.69
N GLN A 62 -15.58 10.09 -11.74
CA GLN A 62 -15.68 8.79 -11.09
C GLN A 62 -15.79 7.66 -12.10
N LEU A 63 -14.96 6.64 -11.92
CA LEU A 63 -14.96 5.39 -12.68
C LEU A 63 -15.31 4.24 -11.74
N ALA A 64 -16.06 3.26 -12.23
CA ALA A 64 -16.22 2.01 -11.50
C ALA A 64 -14.87 1.29 -11.46
N TYR A 65 -14.51 0.77 -10.30
CA TYR A 65 -13.24 0.10 -10.04
C TYR A 65 -13.49 -1.35 -9.66
N LEU A 66 -12.76 -2.26 -10.31
CA LEU A 66 -12.69 -3.66 -9.94
C LEU A 66 -11.21 -4.09 -9.98
N GLN A 67 -10.72 -4.64 -8.88
CA GLN A 67 -9.40 -5.24 -8.83
C GLN A 67 -9.48 -6.67 -8.33
N THR A 68 -8.73 -7.54 -8.99
CA THR A 68 -8.59 -8.94 -8.62
C THR A 68 -7.10 -9.23 -8.43
N LYS A 69 -6.72 -9.73 -7.25
CA LYS A 69 -5.37 -10.20 -6.93
C LYS A 69 -5.42 -11.70 -6.68
N LYS A 70 -4.42 -12.42 -7.15
CA LYS A 70 -4.25 -13.86 -6.91
C LYS A 70 -2.78 -14.19 -6.70
N ARG A 71 -2.48 -15.03 -5.72
CA ARG A 71 -1.11 -15.53 -5.51
C ARG A 71 -0.68 -16.45 -6.66
N PRO A 72 0.60 -16.41 -7.07
CA PRO A 72 1.73 -15.83 -6.32
C PRO A 72 2.02 -14.35 -6.58
N GLY A 73 1.32 -13.67 -7.49
CA GLY A 73 1.59 -12.27 -7.83
C GLY A 73 0.84 -11.79 -9.07
N GLU A 74 -0.34 -12.34 -9.29
CA GLU A 74 -1.21 -11.99 -10.41
C GLU A 74 -2.17 -10.89 -10.00
N ILE A 75 -2.39 -9.92 -10.88
CA ILE A 75 -3.29 -8.80 -10.64
C ILE A 75 -3.99 -8.40 -11.93
N ARG A 76 -5.25 -7.98 -11.80
CA ARG A 76 -6.01 -7.33 -12.85
C ARG A 76 -6.81 -6.19 -12.24
N SER A 77 -6.67 -5.00 -12.80
CA SER A 77 -7.44 -3.81 -12.43
C SER A 77 -8.25 -3.35 -13.63
N GLU A 78 -9.52 -3.04 -13.40
CA GLU A 78 -10.48 -2.58 -14.40
C GLU A 78 -11.07 -1.24 -13.95
N PHE A 79 -11.14 -0.30 -14.88
CA PHE A 79 -11.68 1.04 -14.67
C PHE A 79 -12.71 1.35 -15.74
N THR A 80 -13.98 1.46 -15.36
CA THR A 80 -15.08 1.61 -16.32
C THR A 80 -15.72 2.98 -16.25
N LEU A 81 -15.83 3.62 -17.40
CA LEU A 81 -16.56 4.88 -17.60
C LEU A 81 -17.44 4.77 -18.83
N GLN A 82 -18.75 5.02 -18.66
CA GLN A 82 -19.73 5.04 -19.77
C GLN A 82 -19.68 3.79 -20.67
N GLY A 83 -19.49 2.61 -20.08
CA GLY A 83 -19.43 1.33 -20.80
C GLY A 83 -18.08 1.03 -21.48
N MET A 84 -17.09 1.91 -21.37
CA MET A 84 -15.71 1.64 -21.78
C MET A 84 -14.87 1.24 -20.58
N THR A 85 -14.14 0.13 -20.68
CA THR A 85 -13.31 -0.41 -19.59
C THR A 85 -11.83 -0.36 -19.95
N ALA A 86 -11.06 0.45 -19.22
CA ALA A 86 -9.61 0.34 -19.21
C ALA A 86 -9.20 -0.85 -18.37
N VAL A 87 -8.19 -1.59 -18.82
CA VAL A 87 -7.67 -2.78 -18.12
C VAL A 87 -6.18 -2.64 -17.96
N GLN A 88 -5.67 -3.06 -16.81
CA GLN A 88 -4.25 -3.33 -16.59
C GLN A 88 -4.14 -4.67 -15.87
N ALA A 89 -3.27 -5.55 -16.34
CA ALA A 89 -3.08 -6.86 -15.73
C ALA A 89 -1.63 -7.31 -15.80
N TYR A 90 -1.26 -8.19 -14.87
CA TYR A 90 0.04 -8.82 -14.75
C TYR A 90 -0.15 -10.25 -14.26
N ASP A 91 0.50 -11.21 -14.91
CA ASP A 91 0.33 -12.65 -14.63
C ASP A 91 1.49 -13.26 -13.82
N GLY A 92 2.32 -12.42 -13.18
CA GLY A 92 3.55 -12.86 -12.55
C GLY A 92 4.76 -12.94 -13.51
N LYS A 93 4.56 -12.70 -14.82
CA LYS A 93 5.65 -12.68 -15.81
C LYS A 93 5.57 -11.48 -16.75
N GLU A 94 4.41 -11.25 -17.36
CA GLU A 94 4.18 -10.16 -18.31
C GLU A 94 2.96 -9.34 -17.97
N GLY A 95 3.04 -8.03 -18.26
CA GLY A 95 1.95 -7.09 -18.07
C GLY A 95 1.29 -6.73 -19.38
N TRP A 96 -0.01 -6.42 -19.35
CA TRP A 96 -0.75 -5.93 -20.49
C TRP A 96 -1.84 -4.95 -20.08
N LYS A 97 -2.28 -4.13 -21.04
CA LYS A 97 -3.31 -3.13 -20.81
C LYS A 97 -4.23 -2.92 -22.00
N ILE A 98 -5.40 -2.33 -21.74
CA ILE A 98 -6.33 -1.76 -22.72
C ILE A 98 -6.63 -0.32 -22.27
N SER A 99 -6.50 0.66 -23.18
CA SER A 99 -6.60 2.09 -22.87
C SER A 99 -7.65 2.78 -23.74
N PRO A 100 -8.94 2.45 -23.58
CA PRO A 100 -9.98 2.86 -24.52
C PRO A 100 -10.24 4.38 -24.49
N PHE A 101 -10.00 5.04 -23.35
CA PHE A 101 -10.16 6.50 -23.20
C PHE A 101 -9.18 7.29 -24.07
N GLN A 102 -8.07 6.68 -24.50
CA GLN A 102 -7.09 7.25 -25.43
C GLN A 102 -7.27 6.71 -26.86
N GLY A 103 -8.41 6.07 -27.16
CA GLY A 103 -8.75 5.51 -28.47
C GLY A 103 -8.16 4.13 -28.77
N ARG A 104 -7.27 3.59 -27.91
CA ARG A 104 -6.68 2.26 -28.10
C ARG A 104 -7.50 1.18 -27.40
N LYS A 105 -8.27 0.44 -28.19
CA LYS A 105 -9.21 -0.59 -27.70
C LYS A 105 -8.63 -2.00 -27.72
N ASP A 106 -7.54 -2.22 -28.45
CA ASP A 106 -6.88 -3.52 -28.52
C ASP A 106 -5.93 -3.71 -27.32
N PRO A 107 -5.80 -4.93 -26.79
CA PRO A 107 -4.80 -5.24 -25.77
C PRO A 107 -3.38 -5.01 -26.26
N GLU A 108 -2.54 -4.39 -25.43
CA GLU A 108 -1.12 -4.21 -25.68
C GLU A 108 -0.26 -4.69 -24.51
N LYS A 109 0.91 -5.24 -24.82
CA LYS A 109 1.90 -5.61 -23.80
C LYS A 109 2.52 -4.35 -23.18
N MET A 110 2.76 -4.39 -21.88
CA MET A 110 3.42 -3.32 -21.14
C MET A 110 4.95 -3.46 -21.22
N SER A 111 5.65 -2.34 -21.13
CA SER A 111 7.10 -2.34 -21.00
C SER A 111 7.52 -2.85 -19.62
N ALA A 112 8.80 -3.22 -19.48
CA ALA A 112 9.35 -3.67 -18.20
C ALA A 112 9.28 -2.59 -17.10
N ASP A 113 9.36 -1.31 -17.47
CA ASP A 113 9.21 -0.22 -16.50
C ASP A 113 7.74 0.06 -16.16
N ASP A 114 6.84 -0.03 -17.14
CA ASP A 114 5.42 0.22 -16.93
C ASP A 114 4.74 -0.87 -16.08
N VAL A 115 5.26 -2.10 -16.07
CA VAL A 115 4.66 -3.22 -15.30
C VAL A 115 5.05 -3.19 -13.81
N LYS A 116 6.15 -2.54 -13.43
CA LYS A 116 6.62 -2.47 -12.03
C LYS A 116 5.54 -2.06 -11.02
N PRO A 117 4.69 -1.04 -11.26
CA PRO A 117 3.63 -0.68 -10.33
C PRO A 117 2.61 -1.81 -10.11
N LEU A 118 2.31 -2.61 -11.16
CA LEU A 118 1.42 -3.77 -11.04
C LEU A 118 2.08 -4.91 -10.28
N MET A 119 3.39 -5.12 -10.46
CA MET A 119 4.14 -6.12 -9.69
C MET A 119 4.07 -5.82 -8.20
N GLU A 120 4.30 -4.56 -7.82
CA GLU A 120 4.25 -4.10 -6.42
C GLU A 120 2.81 -4.17 -5.87
N ASP A 121 1.81 -3.76 -6.64
CA ASP A 121 0.41 -3.84 -6.21
C ASP A 121 -0.10 -5.29 -6.13
N ALA A 122 0.43 -6.22 -6.92
CA ALA A 122 0.09 -7.64 -6.82
C ALA A 122 0.51 -8.29 -5.49
N GLU A 123 1.45 -7.68 -4.75
CA GLU A 123 1.89 -8.16 -3.45
C GLU A 123 0.83 -7.94 -2.37
N ILE A 124 0.01 -8.96 -2.09
CA ILE A 124 -1.03 -8.93 -1.04
C ILE A 124 -0.45 -8.57 0.34
N ASP A 125 0.76 -9.05 0.66
CA ASP A 125 1.37 -8.86 1.97
C ASP A 125 2.03 -7.48 2.16
N GLY A 126 2.17 -6.72 1.08
CA GLY A 126 2.92 -5.48 1.07
C GLY A 126 4.44 -5.66 1.22
N PRO A 127 5.21 -4.56 1.26
CA PRO A 127 6.65 -4.59 1.05
C PRO A 127 7.49 -5.10 2.24
N LEU A 128 6.91 -5.18 3.45
CA LEU A 128 7.65 -5.51 4.68
C LEU A 128 7.59 -6.99 5.06
N VAL A 129 6.45 -7.64 4.80
CA VAL A 129 6.25 -9.06 5.13
C VAL A 129 7.14 -9.92 4.24
N ASP A 130 7.81 -10.90 4.85
CA ASP A 130 8.73 -11.83 4.20
C ASP A 130 9.80 -11.14 3.33
N TRP A 131 10.23 -9.93 3.71
CA TRP A 131 11.18 -9.11 2.94
C TRP A 131 12.48 -9.84 2.59
N LYS A 132 12.94 -10.77 3.44
CA LYS A 132 14.11 -11.62 3.16
C LYS A 132 13.87 -12.62 2.04
N THR A 133 12.69 -13.26 2.03
CA THR A 133 12.26 -14.17 0.95
C THR A 133 12.08 -13.40 -0.36
N LYS A 134 11.65 -12.15 -0.28
CA LYS A 134 11.57 -11.21 -1.41
C LYS A 134 12.92 -10.63 -1.83
N GLU A 135 14.02 -11.04 -1.19
CA GLU A 135 15.39 -10.54 -1.43
C GLU A 135 15.50 -9.00 -1.35
N SER A 136 14.67 -8.38 -0.52
CA SER A 136 14.72 -6.95 -0.26
C SER A 136 15.75 -6.64 0.84
N LYS A 137 16.13 -5.36 0.96
CA LYS A 137 16.91 -4.84 2.08
C LYS A 137 16.11 -3.75 2.78
N LEU A 138 15.99 -3.86 4.09
CA LEU A 138 15.27 -2.90 4.91
C LEU A 138 16.22 -2.10 5.80
N GLU A 139 15.88 -0.83 6.02
CA GLU A 139 16.61 0.07 6.93
C GLU A 139 15.60 0.97 7.66
N TYR A 140 15.60 0.94 9.00
CA TYR A 140 14.77 1.83 9.80
C TYR A 140 15.46 3.20 9.94
N LEU A 141 14.79 4.27 9.50
CA LEU A 141 15.34 5.62 9.40
C LEU A 141 14.90 6.55 10.55
N GLY A 142 14.20 6.02 11.55
CA GLY A 142 13.61 6.83 12.62
C GLY A 142 12.17 7.23 12.32
N ARG A 143 11.72 8.29 12.99
CA ARG A 143 10.36 8.82 12.84
C ARG A 143 10.34 10.04 11.93
N GLU A 144 9.26 10.18 11.18
CA GLU A 144 8.98 11.34 10.31
C GLU A 144 7.52 11.74 10.46
N ASP A 145 7.23 13.04 10.39
CA ASP A 145 5.86 13.53 10.41
C ASP A 145 5.18 13.24 9.06
N VAL A 146 4.02 12.59 9.12
CA VAL A 146 3.13 12.33 7.99
C VAL A 146 1.76 12.88 8.37
N ASP A 147 1.45 14.06 7.86
CA ASP A 147 0.17 14.77 8.10
C ASP A 147 -0.20 14.86 9.59
N GLY A 148 0.78 15.19 10.44
CA GLY A 148 0.63 15.28 11.89
C GLY A 148 0.79 13.97 12.66
N THR A 149 1.06 12.86 11.97
CA THR A 149 1.35 11.54 12.58
C THR A 149 2.86 11.30 12.62
N SER A 150 3.42 11.05 13.80
CA SER A 150 4.85 10.73 13.97
C SER A 150 5.14 9.26 13.60
N ALA A 151 5.18 9.00 12.29
CA ALA A 151 5.23 7.67 11.71
C ALA A 151 6.64 7.07 11.70
N TYR A 152 6.73 5.74 11.81
CA TYR A 152 8.01 5.03 11.65
C TYR A 152 8.36 4.92 10.17
N LYS A 153 9.52 5.43 9.76
CA LYS A 153 9.98 5.41 8.36
C LYS A 153 10.95 4.26 8.12
N ILE A 154 10.57 3.35 7.23
CA ILE A 154 11.40 2.20 6.83
C ILE A 154 11.71 2.32 5.35
N LYS A 155 13.00 2.37 5.01
CA LYS A 155 13.46 2.26 3.63
C LYS A 155 13.46 0.80 3.19
N VAL A 156 12.93 0.55 2.00
CA VAL A 156 12.88 -0.74 1.32
C VAL A 156 13.65 -0.61 0.02
N VAL A 157 14.70 -1.40 -0.14
CA VAL A 157 15.40 -1.58 -1.43
C VAL A 157 15.03 -2.95 -1.96
N ARG A 158 14.25 -3.00 -3.05
CA ARG A 158 13.76 -4.24 -3.67
C ARG A 158 14.87 -4.94 -4.45
N LYS A 159 14.66 -6.23 -4.77
CA LYS A 159 15.59 -7.04 -5.58
C LYS A 159 15.92 -6.41 -6.94
N ASN A 160 14.95 -5.73 -7.54
CA ASN A 160 15.09 -5.05 -8.83
C ASN A 160 15.80 -3.68 -8.74
N GLY A 161 16.19 -3.24 -7.53
CA GLY A 161 16.87 -1.97 -7.29
C GLY A 161 15.94 -0.79 -6.98
N ASP A 162 14.62 -0.97 -7.11
CA ASP A 162 13.66 0.09 -6.80
C ASP A 162 13.67 0.40 -5.29
N VAL A 163 13.49 1.68 -4.95
CA VAL A 163 13.51 2.16 -3.58
C VAL A 163 12.12 2.65 -3.21
N SER A 164 11.64 2.25 -2.04
CA SER A 164 10.47 2.87 -1.42
C SER A 164 10.70 3.15 0.06
N PHE A 165 9.91 4.08 0.60
CA PHE A 165 9.85 4.39 2.02
C PHE A 165 8.45 4.07 2.51
N VAL A 166 8.36 3.18 3.48
CA VAL A 166 7.11 2.75 4.11
C VAL A 166 6.99 3.48 5.44
N TYR A 167 5.85 4.14 5.65
CA TYR A 167 5.55 4.87 6.87
C TYR A 167 4.49 4.11 7.63
N LEU A 168 4.81 3.68 8.85
CA LEU A 168 3.90 2.95 9.73
C LEU A 168 3.31 3.87 10.79
N ASP A 169 2.01 3.75 11.01
CA ASP A 169 1.32 4.37 12.14
C ASP A 169 1.97 3.92 13.47
N PRO A 170 2.25 4.84 14.41
CA PRO A 170 2.97 4.52 15.63
C PRO A 170 2.17 3.65 16.61
N ASP A 171 0.84 3.66 16.51
CA ASP A 171 -0.06 2.99 17.45
C ASP A 171 -0.57 1.65 16.90
N HIS A 172 -0.87 1.63 15.59
CA HIS A 172 -1.48 0.50 14.89
C HIS A 172 -0.48 -0.31 14.05
N PHE A 173 0.70 0.24 13.74
CA PHE A 173 1.74 -0.41 12.94
C PHE A 173 1.33 -0.81 11.51
N LEU A 174 0.18 -0.34 11.03
CA LEU A 174 -0.24 -0.44 9.63
C LEU A 174 0.43 0.67 8.81
N GLU A 175 0.61 0.44 7.51
CA GLU A 175 1.08 1.50 6.62
C GLU A 175 0.06 2.64 6.60
N ILE A 176 0.57 3.87 6.52
CA ILE A 176 -0.25 5.06 6.27
C ILE A 176 0.18 5.77 4.99
N ARG A 177 1.46 5.60 4.61
CA ARG A 177 2.04 6.13 3.39
C ARG A 177 3.12 5.20 2.85
N ILE A 178 3.23 5.13 1.53
CA ILE A 178 4.36 4.54 0.81
C ILE A 178 4.85 5.58 -0.19
N LEU A 179 6.12 5.93 -0.11
CA LEU A 179 6.78 6.81 -1.09
C LEU A 179 7.72 5.97 -1.96
N THR A 180 7.38 5.77 -3.22
CA THR A 180 8.18 4.98 -4.16
C THR A 180 8.97 5.89 -5.08
N GLN A 181 10.29 5.69 -5.14
CA GLN A 181 11.19 6.36 -6.07
C GLN A 181 11.40 5.48 -7.29
N ARG A 182 11.09 6.00 -8.48
CA ARG A 182 11.23 5.26 -9.74
C ARG A 182 12.01 6.09 -10.73
N ILE A 183 12.74 5.42 -11.62
CA ILE A 183 13.26 6.05 -12.83
C ILE A 183 12.26 5.75 -13.94
N LYS A 184 11.70 6.79 -14.55
CA LYS A 184 10.77 6.68 -15.68
C LYS A 184 11.26 7.60 -16.79
N HIS A 185 11.49 7.04 -17.99
CA HIS A 185 12.07 7.76 -19.13
C HIS A 185 13.36 8.55 -18.80
N GLY A 186 14.19 8.02 -17.90
CA GLY A 186 15.44 8.65 -17.47
C GLY A 186 15.29 9.78 -16.43
N ALA A 187 14.06 10.11 -16.01
CA ALA A 187 13.79 11.03 -14.92
C ALA A 187 13.44 10.27 -13.64
N GLN A 188 13.91 10.78 -12.50
CA GLN A 188 13.47 10.28 -11.20
C GLN A 188 12.09 10.87 -10.87
N GLU A 189 11.13 10.00 -10.60
CA GLU A 189 9.78 10.35 -10.15
C GLU A 189 9.58 9.78 -8.73
N GLU A 190 8.97 10.58 -7.85
CA GLU A 190 8.48 10.10 -6.56
C GLU A 190 6.96 9.97 -6.61
N VAL A 191 6.46 8.77 -6.37
CA VAL A 191 5.03 8.49 -6.23
C VAL A 191 4.72 8.32 -4.75
N GLU A 192 3.81 9.14 -4.26
CA GLU A 192 3.28 9.06 -2.90
C GLU A 192 1.93 8.33 -2.94
N THR A 193 1.79 7.30 -2.13
CA THR A 193 0.57 6.52 -1.96
C THR A 193 0.16 6.54 -0.49
N ASP A 194 -0.94 7.21 -0.19
CA ASP A 194 -1.60 7.24 1.11
C ASP A 194 -2.61 6.10 1.19
N VAL A 195 -2.63 5.39 2.33
CA VAL A 195 -3.52 4.25 2.55
C VAL A 195 -4.19 4.34 3.91
N GLY A 196 -5.45 3.93 3.98
CA GLY A 196 -6.23 4.02 5.20
C GLY A 196 -7.55 3.26 5.11
N ASP A 197 -8.43 3.55 6.08
CA ASP A 197 -9.74 2.90 6.24
C ASP A 197 -9.62 1.37 6.20
N TYR A 198 -8.74 0.82 7.02
CA TYR A 198 -8.47 -0.62 7.00
C TYR A 198 -9.66 -1.43 7.50
N GLU A 199 -10.10 -2.42 6.72
CA GLU A 199 -11.11 -3.40 7.10
C GLU A 199 -10.57 -4.82 7.11
N LYS A 200 -11.14 -5.67 7.98
CA LYS A 200 -10.68 -7.05 8.16
C LYS A 200 -11.38 -8.00 7.18
N ILE A 201 -10.65 -8.47 6.18
CA ILE A 201 -11.13 -9.32 5.07
C ILE A 201 -10.32 -10.61 5.03
N GLY A 202 -11.00 -11.76 5.15
CA GLY A 202 -10.31 -13.06 5.19
C GLY A 202 -9.28 -13.20 6.32
N GLY A 203 -9.46 -12.45 7.42
CA GLY A 203 -8.53 -12.41 8.55
C GLY A 203 -7.42 -11.36 8.44
N VAL A 204 -7.29 -10.68 7.29
CA VAL A 204 -6.25 -9.69 7.00
C VAL A 204 -6.83 -8.27 6.95
N PHE A 205 -6.13 -7.28 7.48
CA PHE A 205 -6.51 -5.87 7.34
C PHE A 205 -6.10 -5.34 5.96
N VAL A 206 -7.09 -4.96 5.16
CA VAL A 206 -6.96 -4.47 3.78
C VAL A 206 -7.37 -2.99 3.75
N PRO A 207 -6.60 -2.08 3.12
CA PRO A 207 -6.96 -0.66 3.04
C PRO A 207 -8.17 -0.45 2.11
N PHE A 208 -9.15 0.35 2.54
CA PHE A 208 -10.32 0.71 1.72
C PHE A 208 -10.26 2.12 1.15
N SER A 209 -9.31 2.95 1.58
CA SER A 209 -9.00 4.22 0.94
C SER A 209 -7.54 4.22 0.52
N ILE A 210 -7.30 4.50 -0.77
CA ILE A 210 -5.97 4.58 -1.36
C ILE A 210 -5.91 5.86 -2.18
N GLU A 211 -4.96 6.74 -1.92
CA GLU A 211 -4.75 7.96 -2.69
C GLU A 211 -3.32 7.99 -3.21
N ALA A 212 -3.13 8.14 -4.52
CA ALA A 212 -1.83 7.99 -5.15
C ALA A 212 -1.57 9.07 -6.20
N GLY A 213 -0.32 9.54 -6.27
CA GLY A 213 0.07 10.49 -7.30
C GLY A 213 1.54 10.88 -7.18
N ARG A 214 1.99 11.84 -7.97
CA ARG A 214 3.32 12.41 -7.78
C ARG A 214 3.37 13.08 -6.41
N LYS A 215 4.49 12.94 -5.70
CA LYS A 215 4.66 13.56 -4.38
C LYS A 215 4.44 15.08 -4.47
N GLY A 216 3.58 15.59 -3.59
CA GLY A 216 3.23 17.02 -3.52
C GLY A 216 2.30 17.51 -4.64
N ASP A 217 1.85 16.64 -5.54
CA ASP A 217 0.84 16.97 -6.53
C ASP A 217 -0.54 16.97 -5.84
N PRO A 218 -1.33 18.06 -5.92
CA PRO A 218 -2.66 18.09 -5.34
C PRO A 218 -3.69 17.25 -6.10
N ASP A 219 -3.44 16.94 -7.39
CA ASP A 219 -4.32 16.08 -8.20
C ASP A 219 -3.87 14.61 -8.12
N LYS A 220 -4.11 14.00 -6.95
CA LYS A 220 -3.93 12.56 -6.76
C LYS A 220 -5.20 11.81 -7.17
N GLN A 221 -5.01 10.62 -7.73
CA GLN A 221 -6.13 9.70 -7.92
C GLN A 221 -6.49 9.05 -6.58
N LYS A 222 -7.78 8.85 -6.33
CA LYS A 222 -8.28 8.19 -5.13
C LYS A 222 -9.12 6.96 -5.47
N ILE A 223 -8.79 5.83 -4.88
CA ILE A 223 -9.58 4.60 -4.91
C ILE A 223 -10.31 4.48 -3.58
N VAL A 224 -11.63 4.31 -3.65
CA VAL A 224 -12.48 3.97 -2.51
C VAL A 224 -13.04 2.59 -2.74
N ILE A 225 -12.73 1.65 -1.85
CA ILE A 225 -13.25 0.29 -1.87
C ILE A 225 -14.60 0.27 -1.15
N GLU A 226 -15.60 -0.30 -1.80
CA GLU A 226 -16.95 -0.46 -1.26
C GLU A 226 -17.22 -1.91 -0.86
N LYS A 227 -16.50 -2.86 -1.45
CA LYS A 227 -16.62 -4.29 -1.14
C LYS A 227 -15.28 -4.99 -1.36
N ALA A 228 -14.94 -5.89 -0.44
CA ALA A 228 -13.81 -6.79 -0.58
C ALA A 228 -14.22 -8.24 -0.30
N GLU A 229 -13.72 -9.18 -1.10
CA GLU A 229 -13.99 -10.61 -0.99
C GLU A 229 -12.68 -11.38 -1.00
N ALA A 230 -12.43 -12.18 0.05
CA ALA A 230 -11.26 -13.03 0.16
C ALA A 230 -11.50 -14.43 -0.42
N ASN A 231 -10.47 -15.01 -1.02
CA ASN A 231 -10.41 -16.42 -1.43
C ASN A 231 -11.56 -16.84 -2.37
N VAL A 232 -12.05 -15.91 -3.19
CA VAL A 232 -13.00 -16.22 -4.25
C VAL A 232 -12.31 -17.00 -5.37
N PRO A 233 -12.98 -17.99 -6.00
CA PRO A 233 -12.46 -18.65 -7.20
C PRO A 233 -12.21 -17.63 -8.32
N ILE A 234 -11.02 -17.67 -8.90
CA ILE A 234 -10.59 -16.79 -9.99
C ILE A 234 -9.93 -17.64 -11.08
N GLU A 235 -10.37 -17.42 -12.31
CA GLU A 235 -9.81 -18.05 -13.52
C GLU A 235 -8.50 -17.36 -13.93
N ASP A 236 -7.43 -18.14 -14.13
CA ASP A 236 -6.11 -17.62 -14.50
C ASP A 236 -6.13 -16.84 -15.83
N ALA A 237 -7.03 -17.24 -16.72
CA ALA A 237 -7.19 -16.65 -18.05
C ALA A 237 -7.40 -15.12 -18.03
N ILE A 238 -7.93 -14.55 -16.93
CA ILE A 238 -8.16 -13.10 -16.85
C ILE A 238 -6.85 -12.30 -16.71
N PHE A 239 -5.77 -12.93 -16.26
CA PHE A 239 -4.47 -12.27 -16.05
C PHE A 239 -3.57 -12.36 -17.27
N HIS A 240 -3.74 -13.38 -18.11
CA HIS A 240 -2.91 -13.59 -19.30
C HIS A 240 -3.25 -12.61 -20.43
N PHE A 241 -2.24 -12.33 -21.27
CA PHE A 241 -2.45 -11.56 -22.49
C PHE A 241 -3.53 -12.23 -23.37
N PRO A 242 -4.58 -11.52 -23.81
CA PRO A 242 -5.64 -12.12 -24.61
C PRO A 242 -5.10 -12.64 -25.95
N THR A 243 -5.12 -13.96 -26.14
CA THR A 243 -4.62 -14.62 -27.36
C THR A 243 -5.64 -14.66 -28.50
N THR A 244 -6.88 -14.24 -28.24
CA THR A 244 -7.93 -14.16 -29.26
C THR A 244 -8.50 -12.76 -29.25
N ALA A 245 -8.42 -12.05 -30.37
CA ALA A 245 -9.20 -10.85 -30.58
C ALA A 245 -10.68 -11.24 -30.38
N THR A 246 -11.30 -10.72 -29.33
CA THR A 246 -12.75 -10.85 -29.16
C THR A 246 -13.38 -10.22 -30.39
N LYS A 247 -13.90 -11.07 -31.28
CA LYS A 247 -14.65 -10.66 -32.46
C LYS A 247 -15.98 -10.04 -32.06
#